data_AF-A0A2S7E2Z6-F1
#
_entry.id   AF-A0A2S7E2Z6-F1
#
_cell.length_a   1.000
_cell.length_b   1.000
_cell.length_c   1.000
_cell.angle_alpha   90.00
_cell.angle_beta   90.00
_cell.angle_gamma   90.00
#
_symmetry.space_group_name_H-M   'P 1'
#
loop_
_entity.id
_entity.type
_entity.pdbx_description
1 polymer ?
#
loop_
_entity_poly.entity_id
_entity_poly.type
_entity_poly.pdbx_seq_one_letter_code
_entity_poly.pdbx_strand_id
1 'polypeptide(L)'
;MLNPSTNFARISPLLAATVFGIIFLSISAPSQADDYLGAVSVLADVKPANPTNKQVWNAHWQQAINNCRNQFGNNSRSVSLDSWDVTAGGRYTDRWVINSVWSCRNR
;
A
#
# COMPACT_ATOMS: atom_id res chain seq x y z
N MET A 1 -21.96 78.52 12.69
CA MET A 1 -21.95 79.19 11.38
C MET A 1 -20.97 78.46 10.47
N LEU A 2 -21.49 78.03 9.31
CA LEU A 2 -20.81 77.67 8.05
C LEU A 2 -19.63 76.66 8.02
N ASN A 3 -19.95 75.43 7.57
CA ASN A 3 -19.22 74.79 6.45
C ASN A 3 -19.29 75.70 5.19
N PRO A 4 -18.45 75.59 4.13
CA PRO A 4 -17.89 74.35 3.58
C PRO A 4 -16.51 74.47 2.89
N SER A 5 -15.96 73.34 2.42
CA SER A 5 -15.37 73.20 1.08
C SER A 5 -15.23 71.72 0.75
N THR A 6 -16.26 71.19 0.11
CA THR A 6 -16.29 69.92 -0.62
C THR A 6 -15.47 70.03 -1.89
N ASN A 7 -14.69 68.99 -2.23
CA ASN A 7 -14.63 68.49 -3.61
C ASN A 7 -14.38 66.97 -3.64
N PHE A 8 -15.44 66.30 -4.09
CA PHE A 8 -15.53 64.99 -4.75
C PHE A 8 -14.36 64.75 -5.74
N ALA A 9 -13.96 63.54 -6.15
CA ALA A 9 -14.29 62.15 -5.86
C ALA A 9 -13.28 61.30 -6.65
N ARG A 10 -12.99 60.08 -6.20
CA ARG A 10 -13.01 58.93 -7.13
C ARG A 10 -13.28 57.63 -6.38
N ILE A 11 -14.43 57.08 -6.72
CA ILE A 11 -14.91 55.78 -6.31
C ILE A 11 -14.11 54.71 -7.08
N SER A 12 -13.63 53.70 -6.38
CA SER A 12 -13.53 52.34 -6.92
C SER A 12 -13.81 51.36 -5.78
N PRO A 13 -14.97 50.66 -5.81
CA PRO A 13 -15.32 49.64 -4.86
C PRO A 13 -14.90 48.30 -5.46
N LEU A 14 -13.96 47.61 -4.81
CA LEU A 14 -13.94 46.16 -4.87
C LEU A 14 -14.11 45.65 -3.46
N LEU A 15 -15.36 45.83 -3.01
CA LEU A 15 -16.02 44.98 -2.05
C LEU A 15 -15.94 43.54 -2.57
N ALA A 16 -15.43 42.60 -1.79
CA ALA A 16 -16.09 41.32 -1.56
C ALA A 16 -15.21 40.47 -0.64
N ALA A 17 -15.62 40.44 0.62
CA ALA A 17 -15.32 39.36 1.53
C ALA A 17 -15.49 38.02 0.83
N THR A 18 -14.45 37.20 0.86
CA THR A 18 -14.56 35.78 0.57
C THR A 18 -13.66 35.01 1.53
N VAL A 19 -14.21 34.83 2.73
CA VAL A 19 -14.05 33.58 3.48
C VAL A 19 -14.43 32.47 2.51
N PHE A 20 -13.44 31.87 1.85
CA PHE A 20 -13.63 30.62 1.14
C PHE A 20 -12.51 29.67 1.53
N GLY A 21 -12.93 28.71 2.35
CA GLY A 21 -12.48 27.34 2.34
C GLY A 21 -10.98 27.15 2.19
N ILE A 22 -10.34 26.83 3.30
CA ILE A 22 -9.34 25.78 3.24
C ILE A 22 -10.09 24.56 2.69
N ILE A 23 -10.12 24.43 1.37
CA ILE A 23 -10.42 23.20 0.70
C ILE A 23 -9.26 22.32 1.12
N PHE A 24 -9.44 21.63 2.24
CA PHE A 24 -8.79 20.35 2.43
C PHE A 24 -9.19 19.55 1.20
N LEU A 25 -8.33 19.59 0.19
CA LEU A 25 -8.23 18.51 -0.77
C LEU A 25 -7.88 17.32 0.12
N SER A 26 -8.92 16.63 0.58
CA SER A 26 -8.86 15.23 0.91
C SER A 26 -8.32 14.58 -0.36
N ILE A 27 -6.99 14.52 -0.44
CA ILE A 27 -6.29 13.63 -1.33
C ILE A 27 -6.83 12.29 -0.88
N SER A 28 -7.83 11.79 -1.60
CA SER A 28 -8.19 10.40 -1.58
C SER A 28 -6.97 9.67 -2.09
N ALA A 29 -6.00 9.46 -1.19
CA ALA A 29 -5.07 8.36 -1.33
C ALA A 29 -5.98 7.16 -1.60
N PRO A 30 -5.81 6.45 -2.73
CA PRO A 30 -6.56 5.22 -2.93
C PRO A 30 -6.30 4.40 -1.68
N SER A 31 -7.37 4.03 -0.99
CA SER A 31 -7.34 3.29 0.26
C SER A 31 -6.82 1.88 0.01
N GLN A 32 -5.54 1.74 -0.35
CA GLN A 32 -4.85 0.45 -0.41
C GLN A 32 -4.81 -0.20 0.99
N ALA A 33 -5.13 0.57 2.04
CA ALA A 33 -5.32 0.09 3.40
C ALA A 33 -6.54 -0.85 3.56
N ASP A 34 -7.55 -0.78 2.69
CA ASP A 34 -8.74 -1.64 2.79
C ASP A 34 -8.52 -3.03 2.16
N ASP A 35 -7.47 -3.17 1.33
CA ASP A 35 -7.16 -4.43 0.66
C ASP A 35 -6.14 -5.29 1.42
N TYR A 36 -5.37 -4.74 2.37
CA TYR A 36 -4.38 -5.50 3.14
C TYR A 36 -5.00 -6.19 4.37
N LEU A 37 -4.87 -7.51 4.46
CA LEU A 37 -5.44 -8.31 5.55
C LEU A 37 -4.39 -8.70 6.60
N GLY A 38 -3.12 -8.76 6.20
CA GLY A 38 -2.01 -9.21 7.04
C GLY A 38 -0.95 -9.92 6.22
N ALA A 39 -0.01 -10.58 6.91
CA ALA A 39 1.05 -11.36 6.27
C ALA A 39 1.13 -12.78 6.83
N VAL A 40 1.58 -13.71 5.98
CA VAL A 40 1.89 -15.09 6.33
C VAL A 40 3.30 -15.46 5.89
N SER A 41 3.84 -16.52 6.48
CA SER A 41 5.13 -17.09 6.07
C SER A 41 4.97 -18.49 5.50
N VAL A 42 5.84 -18.85 4.58
CA VAL A 42 5.94 -20.19 3.99
C VAL A 42 7.39 -20.65 4.06
N LEU A 43 7.60 -21.77 4.76
CA LEU A 43 8.88 -22.45 4.86
C LEU A 43 8.85 -23.73 4.01
N ALA A 44 9.62 -23.76 2.93
CA ALA A 44 9.72 -24.95 2.07
C ALA A 44 11.03 -24.96 1.25
N ASP A 45 11.33 -26.13 0.67
CA ASP A 45 12.44 -26.31 -0.25
C ASP A 45 12.15 -25.71 -1.63
N VAL A 46 13.11 -24.99 -2.20
CA VAL A 46 13.03 -24.45 -3.57
C VAL A 46 14.19 -24.93 -4.41
N LYS A 47 13.88 -25.36 -5.64
CA LYS A 47 14.85 -25.68 -6.69
C LYS A 47 14.90 -24.58 -7.76
N PRO A 48 16.08 -24.26 -8.31
CA PRO A 48 17.42 -24.76 -7.94
C PRO A 48 17.92 -24.13 -6.63
N ALA A 49 19.07 -24.59 -6.13
CA ALA A 49 19.87 -23.81 -5.18
C ALA A 49 20.16 -22.41 -5.78
N ASN A 50 20.06 -21.36 -4.96
CA ASN A 50 20.06 -19.97 -5.40
C ASN A 50 18.93 -19.60 -6.39
N PRO A 51 17.66 -19.75 -5.98
CA PRO A 51 16.53 -19.48 -6.86
C PRO A 51 16.30 -17.98 -7.05
N THR A 52 15.63 -17.66 -8.15
CA THR A 52 15.10 -16.32 -8.45
C THR A 52 13.79 -16.06 -7.69
N ASN A 53 13.40 -14.79 -7.57
CA ASN A 53 12.08 -14.39 -7.03
C ASN A 53 10.93 -15.14 -7.71
N LYS A 54 10.99 -15.33 -9.03
CA LYS A 54 9.96 -16.05 -9.78
C LYS A 54 9.88 -17.52 -9.39
N GLN A 55 11.02 -18.17 -9.14
CA GLN A 55 11.05 -19.57 -8.72
C GLN A 55 10.51 -19.74 -7.29
N VAL A 56 10.89 -18.85 -6.36
CA VAL A 56 10.32 -18.82 -5.01
C VAL A 56 8.82 -18.55 -5.05
N TRP A 57 8.38 -17.60 -5.87
CA TRP A 57 6.98 -17.30 -6.05
C TRP A 57 6.22 -18.54 -6.53
N ASN A 58 6.67 -19.17 -7.62
CA ASN A 58 6.01 -20.36 -8.17
C ASN A 58 5.96 -21.53 -7.18
N ALA A 59 7.03 -21.73 -6.41
CA ALA A 59 7.11 -22.83 -5.45
C ALA A 59 6.19 -22.60 -4.24
N HIS A 60 6.11 -21.38 -3.71
CA HIS A 60 5.45 -21.10 -2.44
C HIS A 60 4.05 -20.50 -2.59
N TRP A 61 3.66 -20.00 -3.78
CA TRP A 61 2.40 -19.27 -3.98
C TRP A 61 1.17 -20.06 -3.52
N GLN A 62 1.07 -21.34 -3.88
CA GLN A 62 -0.08 -22.17 -3.53
C GLN A 62 -0.21 -22.34 -2.02
N GLN A 63 0.91 -22.52 -1.32
CA GLN A 63 0.90 -22.62 0.14
C GLN A 63 0.61 -21.27 0.79
N ALA A 64 1.12 -20.17 0.23
CA ALA A 64 0.85 -18.82 0.71
C ALA A 64 -0.64 -18.46 0.63
N ILE A 65 -1.29 -18.68 -0.52
CA ILE A 65 -2.72 -18.40 -0.67
C ILE A 65 -3.57 -19.29 0.25
N ASN A 66 -3.18 -20.56 0.43
CA ASN A 66 -3.86 -21.46 1.36
C ASN A 66 -3.71 -20.98 2.81
N ASN A 67 -2.50 -20.59 3.23
CA ASN A 67 -2.25 -20.06 4.57
C ASN A 67 -3.05 -18.77 4.82
N CYS A 68 -3.06 -17.85 3.85
CA CYS A 68 -3.86 -16.63 3.96
C CYS A 68 -5.36 -16.92 4.07
N ARG A 69 -5.90 -17.88 3.29
CA ARG A 69 -7.31 -18.28 3.40
C ARG A 69 -7.63 -18.97 4.72
N ASN A 70 -6.71 -19.76 5.25
CA ASN A 70 -6.88 -20.40 6.55
C ASN A 70 -6.89 -19.36 7.69
N GLN A 71 -6.08 -18.30 7.58
CA GLN A 71 -5.97 -17.28 8.62
C GLN A 71 -7.04 -16.18 8.52
N PHE A 72 -7.38 -15.72 7.32
CA PHE A 72 -8.28 -14.59 7.08
C PHE A 72 -9.62 -15.00 6.44
N GLY A 73 -9.85 -16.30 6.25
CA GLY A 73 -11.04 -16.83 5.60
C GLY A 73 -11.11 -16.48 4.11
N ASN A 74 -12.33 -16.51 3.57
CA ASN A 74 -12.62 -16.17 2.17
C ASN A 74 -12.40 -14.68 1.84
N ASN A 75 -12.02 -13.87 2.82
CA ASN A 75 -11.61 -12.48 2.58
C ASN A 75 -10.27 -12.42 1.85
N SER A 76 -9.37 -13.40 2.01
CA SER A 76 -8.11 -13.40 1.26
C SER A 76 -8.30 -13.95 -0.16
N ARG A 77 -8.26 -13.04 -1.14
CA ARG A 77 -8.45 -13.37 -2.56
C ARG A 77 -7.16 -13.38 -3.36
N SER A 78 -6.17 -12.62 -2.94
CA SER A 78 -4.85 -12.56 -3.60
C SER A 78 -3.72 -12.58 -2.58
N VAL A 79 -2.51 -12.89 -3.06
CA VAL A 79 -1.28 -12.83 -2.28
C VAL A 79 -0.15 -12.21 -3.10
N SER A 80 0.71 -11.46 -2.42
CA SER A 80 1.92 -10.88 -2.99
C SER A 80 3.14 -11.36 -2.22
N LEU A 81 4.20 -11.76 -2.92
CA LEU A 81 5.48 -12.10 -2.29
C LEU A 81 6.18 -10.80 -1.91
N ASP A 82 6.40 -10.57 -0.61
CA ASP A 82 7.03 -9.34 -0.12
C ASP A 82 8.54 -9.51 0.05
N SER A 83 8.95 -10.63 0.63
CA SER A 83 10.36 -10.95 0.84
C SER A 83 10.56 -12.46 0.98
N TRP A 84 11.80 -12.90 0.84
CA TRP A 84 12.19 -14.26 1.17
C TRP A 84 13.67 -14.31 1.53
N ASP A 85 14.02 -15.29 2.36
CA ASP A 85 15.38 -15.49 2.82
C ASP A 85 15.70 -16.99 2.94
N VAL A 86 16.98 -17.31 2.91
CA VAL A 86 17.50 -18.68 2.94
C VAL A 86 17.71 -19.08 4.40
N THR A 87 16.86 -19.97 4.90
CA THR A 87 16.95 -20.45 6.29
C THR A 87 18.02 -21.52 6.49
N ALA A 88 18.29 -22.32 5.45
CA ALA A 88 19.37 -23.30 5.42
C ALA A 88 19.88 -23.45 3.99
N GLY A 89 20.92 -22.66 3.67
CA GLY A 89 21.65 -22.76 2.41
C GLY A 89 22.70 -23.86 2.47
N GLY A 90 22.88 -24.61 1.38
CA GLY A 90 23.97 -25.58 1.25
C GLY A 90 23.75 -26.94 1.93
N ARG A 91 22.60 -27.18 2.59
CA ARG A 91 22.24 -28.51 3.12
C ARG A 91 21.98 -29.53 2.01
N TYR A 92 21.54 -29.04 0.85
CA TYR A 92 21.36 -29.82 -0.37
C TYR A 92 22.06 -29.10 -1.52
N THR A 93 22.67 -29.87 -2.42
CA THR A 93 23.40 -29.33 -3.57
C THR A 93 22.48 -28.76 -4.64
N ASP A 94 21.21 -29.18 -4.69
CA ASP A 94 20.24 -28.83 -5.74
C ASP A 94 19.08 -27.95 -5.30
N ARG A 95 18.95 -27.63 -4.00
CA ARG A 95 17.83 -26.86 -3.43
C ARG A 95 18.23 -26.12 -2.16
N TRP A 96 17.49 -25.06 -1.83
CA TRP A 96 17.63 -24.35 -0.54
C TRP A 96 16.30 -24.35 0.21
N VAL A 97 16.39 -24.39 1.55
CA VAL A 97 15.22 -24.17 2.41
C VAL A 97 14.99 -22.68 2.53
N ILE A 98 13.85 -22.20 2.02
CA ILE A 98 13.52 -20.78 1.97
C ILE A 98 12.35 -20.50 2.89
N ASN A 99 12.44 -19.40 3.64
CA ASN A 99 11.30 -18.78 4.29
C ASN A 99 10.87 -17.57 3.47
N SER A 100 9.64 -17.57 2.95
CA SER A 100 9.07 -16.44 2.22
C SER A 100 7.90 -15.82 2.96
N VAL A 101 7.81 -14.49 2.91
CA VAL A 101 6.77 -13.68 3.54
C VAL A 101 5.85 -13.14 2.46
N TRP A 102 4.54 -13.27 2.71
CA TRP A 102 3.50 -12.94 1.76
C TRP A 102 2.44 -12.04 2.38
N SER A 103 2.11 -10.95 1.69
CA SER A 103 0.96 -10.11 2.00
C SER A 103 -0.32 -10.79 1.51
N CYS A 104 -1.28 -10.97 2.41
CA CYS A 104 -2.62 -11.43 2.10
C CYS A 104 -3.52 -10.24 1.78
N ARG A 105 -4.26 -10.31 0.68
CA ARG A 105 -5.10 -9.20 0.24
C ARG A 105 -6.52 -9.62 -0.15
N ASN A 106 -7.45 -8.69 -0.02
CA ASN A 106 -8.86 -8.87 -0.41
C ASN A 106 -9.09 -8.81 -1.93
N ARG A 107 -8.14 -8.29 -2.72
CA ARG A 107 -8.26 -8.15 -4.17
C ARG A 107 -6.96 -8.44 -4.89
#